data_AF-A0A5J5AP83-F1
#
_entry.id   AF-A0A5J5AP83-F1
#
_cell.length_a   1.000
_cell.length_b   1.000
_cell.length_c   1.000
_cell.angle_alpha   90.00
_cell.angle_beta   90.00
_cell.angle_gamma   90.00
#
_symmetry.space_group_name_H-M   'P 1'
#
loop_
_entity.id
_entity.type
_entity.pdbx_description
1 polymer ?
#
loop_
_entity_poly.entity_id
_entity_poly.type
_entity_poly.pdbx_seq_one_letter_code
_entity_poly.pdbx_strand_id
1 'polypeptide(L)'
;MCKILLSRYLVLKQWLNMIQTKKSLFSLKCQVVVTKKTLFAGGIACIVTSHVNSLFFDPFVNKIYDYANGMMDLKSLKLRTLIPAQLSFKKDCARILRGLRIAARLGLSFSKETETAIRKLSPSIMQLAKCRIMLELNYMLSYGAAGPSLCLLWRYNLLDILLPFQAAFLSQQTSRQSGGSSVMFMKLFFNLDKLVSCDRPSDCSLWVGLLALHLALVNNPQDALVVWTFASVLYHGEWKNGVKFAREHAQAQISFVPEISEACDFISDDELADRVSQLAQLVQDSIDALTETDRLLETMARFPDSQCSGLVFVSKNMGKCVAELFSVLVHDVESFKKGRKCFEIDFHLLGKGNLTETRFVLGKVIMDTMSSGVVPAIKVLKEEKDYLHTLDPGHMLDVFEENFHLAPSDLEHDHIGERKRADTKMEKEIGVIKWEARTLEFLVTGVEF
;
A
#
# COMPACT_ATOMS: atom_id res chain seq x y z
N MET A 1 4.79 18.84 26.48
CA MET A 1 4.08 17.71 27.11
C MET A 1 2.54 17.89 27.23
N CYS A 2 1.99 19.10 27.46
CA CYS A 2 0.53 19.29 27.65
C CYS A 2 -0.36 19.60 26.41
N LYS A 3 0.16 19.95 25.22
CA LYS A 3 -0.69 20.19 24.02
C LYS A 3 -1.19 18.90 23.34
N ILE A 4 -0.51 17.78 23.57
CA ILE A 4 -0.86 16.45 23.03
C ILE A 4 -2.03 15.83 23.82
N LEU A 5 -2.18 16.16 25.11
CA LEU A 5 -3.20 15.63 26.02
C LEU A 5 -4.61 16.20 25.76
N LEU A 6 -4.75 17.45 25.30
CA LEU A 6 -6.07 17.99 24.93
C LEU A 6 -6.59 17.41 23.60
N SER A 7 -5.72 17.15 22.62
CA SER A 7 -6.12 16.51 21.35
C SER A 7 -6.54 15.04 21.54
N ARG A 8 -5.99 14.36 22.55
CA ARG A 8 -6.35 13.00 23.04
C ARG A 8 -7.83 12.90 23.45
N TYR A 9 -8.35 13.92 24.14
CA TYR A 9 -9.70 13.91 24.73
C TYR A 9 -10.82 14.28 23.75
N LEU A 10 -10.55 15.20 22.81
CA LEU A 10 -11.49 15.64 21.77
C LEU A 10 -11.89 14.51 20.81
N VAL A 11 -10.97 13.58 20.51
CA VAL A 11 -11.21 12.44 19.60
C VAL A 11 -12.13 11.40 20.22
N LEU A 12 -11.97 11.11 21.53
CA LEU A 12 -12.87 10.19 22.24
C LEU A 12 -14.29 10.75 22.34
N LYS A 13 -14.40 12.06 22.58
CA LYS A 13 -15.67 12.80 22.63
C LYS A 13 -16.33 12.90 21.25
N GLN A 14 -15.56 13.03 20.17
CA GLN A 14 -16.06 13.02 18.79
C GLN A 14 -16.49 11.62 18.32
N TRP A 15 -15.76 10.56 18.70
CA TRP A 15 -16.15 9.16 18.43
C TRP A 15 -17.46 8.79 19.14
N LEU A 16 -17.59 9.13 20.43
CA LEU A 16 -18.84 8.97 21.19
C LEU A 16 -19.98 9.84 20.65
N ASN A 17 -19.72 11.09 20.27
CA ASN A 17 -20.74 11.98 19.67
C ASN A 17 -21.21 11.49 18.30
N MET A 18 -20.33 10.89 17.49
CA MET A 18 -20.68 10.34 16.17
C MET A 18 -21.57 9.08 16.29
N ILE A 19 -21.29 8.24 17.28
CA ILE A 19 -22.15 7.09 17.65
C ILE A 19 -23.50 7.60 18.20
N GLN A 20 -23.51 8.68 18.99
CA GLN A 20 -24.74 9.26 19.54
C GLN A 20 -25.58 10.04 18.51
N THR A 21 -24.98 10.70 17.51
CA THR A 21 -25.70 11.48 16.48
C THR A 21 -26.29 10.61 15.37
N LYS A 22 -25.73 9.42 15.10
CA LYS A 22 -26.32 8.42 14.18
C LYS A 22 -27.33 7.47 14.83
N LYS A 23 -27.89 7.83 15.99
CA LYS A 23 -28.94 7.08 16.71
C LYS A 23 -30.14 6.69 15.82
N SER A 24 -30.51 7.50 14.82
CA SER A 24 -31.65 7.22 13.94
C SER A 24 -31.34 6.29 12.76
N LEU A 25 -30.09 6.28 12.25
CA LEU A 25 -29.68 5.44 11.11
C LEU A 25 -29.28 4.03 11.53
N PHE A 26 -28.74 3.86 12.75
CA PHE A 26 -28.47 2.53 13.33
C PHE A 26 -29.75 1.83 13.84
N SER A 27 -30.82 2.59 14.09
CA SER A 27 -32.07 2.07 14.66
C SER A 27 -32.92 1.23 13.71
N LEU A 28 -32.68 1.26 12.39
CA LEU A 28 -33.58 0.61 11.41
C LEU A 28 -33.00 -0.58 10.65
N LYS A 29 -31.69 -0.88 10.77
CA LYS A 29 -31.08 -2.02 10.04
C LYS A 29 -30.31 -3.03 10.89
N CYS A 30 -30.16 -2.82 12.20
CA CYS A 30 -29.55 -3.81 13.09
C CYS A 30 -30.50 -4.20 14.23
N GLN A 31 -31.67 -4.74 13.88
CA GLN A 31 -32.35 -5.68 14.78
C GLN A 31 -31.69 -7.05 14.63
N VAL A 32 -30.58 -7.27 15.34
CA VAL A 32 -30.15 -8.63 15.67
C VAL A 32 -29.98 -8.70 17.17
N VAL A 33 -31.07 -9.08 17.83
CA VAL A 33 -31.06 -9.57 19.21
C VAL A 33 -30.24 -10.85 19.22
N VAL A 34 -29.04 -10.84 19.80
CA VAL A 34 -28.23 -12.05 19.95
C VAL A 34 -28.38 -12.60 21.37
N THR A 35 -29.31 -13.53 21.55
CA THR A 35 -29.32 -14.43 22.70
C THR A 35 -28.32 -15.57 22.49
N LYS A 36 -27.71 -16.05 23.59
CA LYS A 36 -26.59 -17.00 23.69
C LYS A 36 -26.66 -18.29 22.83
N LYS A 37 -27.82 -18.68 22.30
CA LYS A 37 -27.99 -19.91 21.50
C LYS A 37 -27.82 -19.71 19.99
N THR A 38 -27.86 -18.47 19.49
CA THR A 38 -27.85 -18.20 18.03
C THR A 38 -26.45 -17.94 17.46
N LEU A 39 -25.42 -17.80 18.32
CA LEU A 39 -24.03 -17.52 17.90
C LEU A 39 -23.38 -18.64 17.07
N PHE A 40 -23.85 -19.89 17.20
CA PHE A 40 -23.28 -21.03 16.47
C PHE A 40 -24.13 -21.53 15.29
N ALA A 41 -25.38 -21.08 15.15
CA ALA A 41 -26.34 -21.66 14.20
C ALA A 41 -26.67 -20.78 12.99
N GLY A 42 -26.25 -19.51 12.96
CA GLY A 42 -26.45 -18.61 11.82
C GLY A 42 -25.15 -18.38 11.05
N GLY A 43 -25.05 -18.90 9.83
CA GLY A 43 -23.86 -18.91 8.96
C GLY A 43 -23.27 -17.56 8.52
N ILE A 44 -23.52 -16.48 9.25
CA ILE A 44 -22.92 -15.14 9.06
C ILE A 44 -21.73 -14.95 10.03
N ALA A 45 -21.65 -15.72 11.13
CA ALA A 45 -20.59 -15.61 12.14
C ALA A 45 -19.25 -16.32 11.77
N CYS A 46 -19.14 -16.92 10.58
CA CYS A 46 -17.96 -17.70 10.15
C CYS A 46 -17.04 -16.97 9.13
N ILE A 47 -17.29 -15.70 8.80
CA ILE A 47 -16.48 -14.92 7.84
C ILE A 47 -15.58 -13.92 8.56
N VAL A 48 -15.18 -14.23 9.78
CA VAL A 48 -14.04 -13.56 10.39
C VAL A 48 -12.79 -14.36 10.01
N THR A 49 -11.80 -13.71 9.42
CA THR A 49 -10.63 -14.40 8.84
C THR A 49 -9.46 -14.51 9.82
N SER A 50 -9.42 -13.65 10.83
CA SER A 50 -8.35 -13.56 11.84
C SER A 50 -8.89 -13.19 13.22
N HIS A 51 -8.12 -13.49 14.28
CA HIS A 51 -8.50 -13.18 15.66
C HIS A 51 -8.76 -11.68 15.87
N VAL A 52 -7.93 -10.82 15.28
CA VAL A 52 -8.05 -9.35 15.37
C VAL A 52 -9.39 -8.85 14.82
N ASN A 53 -9.88 -9.45 13.73
CA ASN A 53 -11.14 -9.06 13.11
C ASN A 53 -12.38 -9.70 13.79
N SER A 54 -12.19 -10.42 14.91
CA SER A 54 -13.26 -11.14 15.65
C SER A 54 -13.73 -10.44 16.91
N LEU A 55 -13.25 -9.22 17.16
CA LEU A 55 -13.67 -8.40 18.30
C LEU A 55 -15.05 -7.79 18.03
N PHE A 56 -15.97 -7.94 18.98
CA PHE A 56 -17.31 -7.36 18.90
C PHE A 56 -17.43 -6.19 19.87
N PHE A 57 -17.90 -5.03 19.41
CA PHE A 57 -18.15 -3.88 20.27
C PHE A 57 -19.65 -3.67 20.46
N ASP A 58 -20.09 -3.57 21.71
CA ASP A 58 -21.44 -3.17 22.08
C ASP A 58 -21.45 -1.68 22.46
N PRO A 59 -22.08 -0.80 21.65
CA PRO A 59 -22.12 0.63 21.89
C PRO A 59 -23.06 1.04 23.03
N PHE A 60 -23.99 0.18 23.45
CA PHE A 60 -24.96 0.48 24.51
C PHE A 60 -24.35 0.31 25.90
N VAL A 61 -23.52 -0.73 26.07
CA VAL A 61 -22.79 -0.98 27.33
C VAL A 61 -21.31 -0.60 27.26
N ASN A 62 -20.84 -0.11 26.11
CA ASN A 62 -19.46 0.29 25.85
C ASN A 62 -18.44 -0.83 26.21
N LYS A 63 -18.74 -2.07 25.78
CA LYS A 63 -17.88 -3.25 26.04
C LYS A 63 -17.40 -3.89 24.74
N ILE A 64 -16.16 -4.37 24.77
CA ILE A 64 -15.59 -5.20 23.71
C ILE A 64 -15.64 -6.66 24.18
N TYR A 65 -16.19 -7.52 23.34
CA TYR A 65 -16.23 -8.96 23.53
C TYR A 65 -15.16 -9.61 22.65
N ASP A 66 -14.25 -10.33 23.28
CA ASP A 66 -13.18 -11.08 22.63
C ASP A 66 -13.41 -12.58 22.86
N TYR A 67 -13.84 -13.27 21.81
CA TYR A 67 -14.09 -14.72 21.85
C TYR A 67 -12.91 -15.55 21.31
N ALA A 68 -11.88 -14.90 20.76
CA ALA A 68 -10.78 -15.57 20.05
C ALA A 68 -9.39 -15.11 20.48
N ASN A 69 -9.29 -14.38 21.60
CA ASN A 69 -8.06 -13.75 22.07
C ASN A 69 -7.46 -12.72 21.07
N GLY A 70 -8.30 -12.05 20.30
CA GLY A 70 -7.89 -10.99 19.36
C GLY A 70 -7.17 -9.83 20.04
N MET A 71 -7.51 -9.51 21.30
CA MET A 71 -6.83 -8.47 22.07
C MET A 71 -5.39 -8.84 22.41
N MET A 72 -5.11 -10.13 22.64
CA MET A 72 -3.75 -10.62 22.91
C MET A 72 -2.89 -10.59 21.65
N ASP A 73 -3.48 -10.96 20.52
CA ASP A 73 -2.82 -10.93 19.21
C ASP A 73 -2.52 -9.49 18.77
N LEU A 74 -3.44 -8.54 19.02
CA LEU A 74 -3.17 -7.11 18.83
C LEU A 74 -2.01 -6.62 19.70
N LYS A 75 -2.00 -6.98 21.00
CA LYS A 75 -0.92 -6.59 21.92
C LYS A 75 0.42 -7.20 21.54
N SER A 76 0.43 -8.38 20.93
CA SER A 76 1.64 -9.08 20.50
C SER A 76 2.00 -8.83 19.03
N LEU A 77 1.29 -7.92 18.35
CA LEU A 77 1.47 -7.57 16.94
C LEU A 77 1.54 -8.81 16.03
N LYS A 78 0.65 -9.78 16.28
CA LYS A 78 0.61 -11.06 15.56
C LYS A 78 -0.73 -11.28 14.86
N LEU A 79 -0.66 -11.70 13.60
CA LEU A 79 -1.83 -12.11 12.83
C LEU A 79 -1.97 -13.63 12.87
N ARG A 80 -3.11 -14.10 13.37
CA ARG A 80 -3.50 -15.51 13.43
C ARG A 80 -4.87 -15.74 12.80
N THR A 81 -5.04 -16.89 12.16
CA THR A 81 -6.32 -17.35 11.62
C THR A 81 -7.16 -18.00 12.71
N LEU A 82 -8.50 -17.83 12.68
CA LEU A 82 -9.41 -18.44 13.67
C LEU A 82 -9.42 -19.97 13.65
N ILE A 83 -9.18 -20.54 12.47
CA ILE A 83 -9.02 -21.99 12.26
C ILE A 83 -7.61 -22.24 11.72
N PRO A 84 -7.10 -23.49 11.75
CA PRO A 84 -5.77 -23.79 11.22
C PRO A 84 -5.55 -23.21 9.83
N ALA A 85 -4.43 -22.52 9.62
CA ALA A 85 -4.24 -21.64 8.47
C ALA A 85 -4.35 -22.41 7.15
N GLN A 86 -3.84 -23.64 7.10
CA GLN A 86 -3.96 -24.52 5.93
C GLN A 86 -5.41 -24.82 5.55
N LEU A 87 -6.29 -25.06 6.52
CA LEU A 87 -7.71 -25.32 6.26
C LEU A 87 -8.42 -24.05 5.79
N SER A 88 -8.10 -22.91 6.42
CA SER A 88 -8.65 -21.61 6.05
C SER A 88 -8.34 -21.25 4.60
N PHE A 89 -7.07 -21.39 4.21
CA PHE A 89 -6.59 -21.01 2.88
C PHE A 89 -7.01 -22.01 1.78
N LYS A 90 -7.11 -23.30 2.10
CA LYS A 90 -7.70 -24.29 1.16
C LYS A 90 -9.17 -24.02 0.87
N LYS A 91 -9.91 -23.50 1.85
CA LYS A 91 -11.33 -23.14 1.67
C LYS A 91 -11.49 -21.88 0.83
N ASP A 92 -10.64 -20.88 1.04
CA ASP A 92 -10.62 -19.64 0.27
C ASP A 92 -9.21 -19.04 0.25
N CYS A 93 -8.51 -19.19 -0.87
CA CYS A 93 -7.13 -18.73 -1.01
C CYS A 93 -7.00 -17.19 -1.05
N ALA A 94 -8.08 -16.44 -1.28
CA ALA A 94 -8.05 -14.97 -1.17
C ALA A 94 -7.75 -14.50 0.27
N ARG A 95 -7.95 -15.38 1.26
CA ARG A 95 -7.58 -15.10 2.66
C ARG A 95 -6.09 -14.93 2.85
N ILE A 96 -5.25 -15.47 1.95
CA ILE A 96 -3.81 -15.22 1.94
C ILE A 96 -3.56 -13.74 1.63
N LEU A 97 -4.10 -13.23 0.51
CA LEU A 97 -3.98 -11.81 0.13
C LEU A 97 -4.57 -10.90 1.22
N ARG A 98 -5.75 -11.24 1.75
CA ARG A 98 -6.35 -10.48 2.84
C ARG A 98 -5.47 -10.44 4.08
N GLY A 99 -4.84 -11.56 4.44
CA GLY A 99 -3.91 -11.65 5.55
C GLY A 99 -2.71 -10.72 5.35
N LEU A 100 -2.10 -10.75 4.17
CA LEU A 100 -0.98 -9.86 3.79
C LEU A 100 -1.39 -8.39 3.84
N ARG A 101 -2.57 -8.04 3.32
CA ARG A 101 -3.10 -6.68 3.38
C ARG A 101 -3.25 -6.19 4.83
N ILE A 102 -3.80 -7.01 5.71
CA ILE A 102 -4.00 -6.66 7.12
C ILE A 102 -2.65 -6.52 7.82
N ALA A 103 -1.74 -7.46 7.59
CA ALA A 103 -0.39 -7.44 8.14
C ALA A 103 0.39 -6.19 7.71
N ALA A 104 0.39 -5.87 6.41
CA ALA A 104 1.03 -4.68 5.84
C ALA A 104 0.50 -3.39 6.47
N ARG A 105 -0.83 -3.27 6.59
CA ARG A 105 -1.47 -2.04 7.07
C ARG A 105 -1.28 -1.82 8.57
N LEU A 106 -1.33 -2.88 9.36
CA LEU A 106 -1.29 -2.80 10.82
C LEU A 106 0.09 -3.09 11.40
N GLY A 107 1.09 -3.38 10.56
CA GLY A 107 2.44 -3.77 11.01
C GLY A 107 2.43 -5.07 11.81
N LEU A 108 1.60 -6.05 11.42
CA LEU A 108 1.51 -7.33 12.14
C LEU A 108 2.46 -8.36 11.53
N SER A 109 3.13 -9.12 12.40
CA SER A 109 3.87 -10.31 12.03
C SER A 109 2.93 -11.52 11.90
N PHE A 110 3.30 -12.50 11.08
CA PHE A 110 2.55 -13.75 10.97
C PHE A 110 3.02 -14.78 11.99
N SER A 111 2.12 -15.61 12.49
CA SER A 111 2.53 -16.80 13.25
C SER A 111 3.26 -17.81 12.34
N LYS A 112 4.19 -18.60 12.89
CA LYS A 112 4.94 -19.63 12.13
C LYS A 112 4.02 -20.59 11.36
N GLU A 113 2.89 -20.98 11.96
CA GLU A 113 1.88 -21.82 11.30
C GLU A 113 1.30 -21.13 10.08
N THR A 114 0.92 -19.85 10.21
CA THR A 114 0.36 -19.05 9.13
C THR A 114 1.38 -18.83 8.02
N GLU A 115 2.63 -18.50 8.35
CA GLU A 115 3.70 -18.33 7.35
C GLU A 115 3.94 -19.60 6.53
N THR A 116 4.00 -20.75 7.21
CA THR A 116 4.18 -22.05 6.56
C THR A 116 3.02 -22.36 5.61
N ALA A 117 1.79 -22.05 6.04
CA ALA A 117 0.60 -22.23 5.22
C ALA A 117 0.56 -21.27 4.01
N ILE A 118 0.98 -20.01 4.19
CA ILE A 118 1.09 -19.03 3.09
C ILE A 118 2.06 -19.58 2.04
N ARG A 119 3.32 -19.88 2.40
CA ARG A 119 4.33 -20.37 1.44
C ARG A 119 3.87 -21.61 0.68
N LYS A 120 3.23 -22.55 1.37
CA LYS A 120 2.75 -23.80 0.77
C LYS A 120 1.56 -23.59 -0.18
N LEU A 121 0.69 -22.62 0.10
CA LEU A 121 -0.56 -22.41 -0.64
C LEU A 121 -0.54 -21.18 -1.55
N SER A 122 0.53 -20.38 -1.57
CA SER A 122 0.74 -19.25 -2.48
C SER A 122 0.37 -19.59 -3.95
N PRO A 123 0.78 -20.74 -4.53
CA PRO A 123 0.43 -21.07 -5.91
C PRO A 123 -1.08 -21.21 -6.17
N SER A 124 -1.88 -21.51 -5.13
CA SER A 124 -3.35 -21.63 -5.27
C SER A 124 -4.05 -20.32 -5.61
N ILE A 125 -3.35 -19.18 -5.49
CA ILE A 125 -3.88 -17.86 -5.87
C ILE A 125 -4.15 -17.78 -7.37
N MET A 126 -3.44 -18.54 -8.21
CA MET A 126 -3.72 -18.62 -9.65
C MET A 126 -5.11 -19.18 -9.96
N GLN A 127 -5.75 -19.87 -9.01
CA GLN A 127 -7.11 -20.41 -9.16
C GLN A 127 -8.20 -19.37 -8.81
N LEU A 128 -7.84 -18.20 -8.26
CA LEU A 128 -8.79 -17.15 -7.95
C LEU A 128 -9.30 -16.48 -9.23
N ALA A 129 -10.59 -16.14 -9.23
CA ALA A 129 -11.15 -15.28 -10.26
C ALA A 129 -10.40 -13.95 -10.32
N LYS A 130 -10.08 -13.49 -11.53
CA LYS A 130 -9.30 -12.25 -11.79
C LYS A 130 -9.89 -11.03 -11.07
N CYS A 131 -11.22 -10.92 -10.99
CA CYS A 131 -11.90 -9.84 -10.25
C CYS A 131 -11.58 -9.85 -8.74
N ARG A 132 -11.44 -11.03 -8.12
CA ARG A 132 -11.08 -11.14 -6.70
C ARG A 132 -9.62 -10.75 -6.46
N ILE A 133 -8.73 -11.10 -7.39
CA ILE A 133 -7.33 -10.68 -7.35
C ILE A 133 -7.23 -9.16 -7.46
N MET A 134 -7.91 -8.58 -8.46
CA MET A 134 -7.98 -7.14 -8.66
C MET A 134 -8.50 -6.41 -7.41
N LEU A 135 -9.56 -6.94 -6.78
CA LEU A 135 -10.15 -6.36 -5.58
C LEU A 135 -9.16 -6.35 -4.40
N GLU A 136 -8.51 -7.48 -4.11
CA GLU A 136 -7.56 -7.55 -2.99
C GLU A 136 -6.31 -6.69 -3.24
N LEU A 137 -5.80 -6.65 -4.47
CA LEU A 137 -4.69 -5.74 -4.82
C LEU A 137 -5.09 -4.27 -4.77
N ASN A 138 -6.28 -3.90 -5.23
CA ASN A 138 -6.77 -2.54 -5.09
C ASN A 138 -6.81 -2.12 -3.61
N TYR A 139 -7.26 -3.01 -2.73
CA TYR A 139 -7.24 -2.73 -1.30
C TYR A 139 -5.86 -2.67 -0.67
N MET A 140 -4.85 -3.29 -1.28
CA MET A 140 -3.46 -3.15 -0.84
C MET A 140 -2.87 -1.82 -1.30
N LEU A 141 -3.05 -1.48 -2.59
CA LEU A 141 -2.31 -0.42 -3.25
C LEU A 141 -2.98 0.96 -3.19
N SER A 142 -4.29 1.03 -3.00
CA SER A 142 -5.03 2.31 -3.04
C SER A 142 -5.35 2.93 -1.68
N TYR A 143 -5.02 2.25 -0.58
CA TYR A 143 -5.52 2.57 0.77
C TYR A 143 -4.40 2.87 1.79
N GLY A 144 -3.23 3.33 1.31
CA GLY A 144 -2.13 3.80 2.16
C GLY A 144 -1.29 2.71 2.81
N ALA A 145 -1.15 1.56 2.15
CA ALA A 145 -0.26 0.47 2.60
C ALA A 145 0.36 -0.29 1.42
N ALA A 146 0.52 0.37 0.27
CA ALA A 146 1.00 -0.19 -0.97
C ALA A 146 2.44 -0.71 -0.87
N GLY A 147 3.36 0.12 -0.34
CA GLY A 147 4.77 -0.25 -0.15
C GLY A 147 4.91 -1.49 0.72
N PRO A 148 4.43 -1.48 1.99
CA PRO A 148 4.47 -2.64 2.86
C PRO A 148 3.76 -3.88 2.28
N SER A 149 2.66 -3.69 1.53
CA SER A 149 1.97 -4.80 0.86
C SER A 149 2.84 -5.44 -0.21
N LEU A 150 3.52 -4.65 -1.04
CA LEU A 150 4.45 -5.15 -2.06
C LEU A 150 5.65 -5.87 -1.42
N CYS A 151 6.19 -5.37 -0.30
CA CYS A 151 7.23 -6.06 0.45
C CYS A 151 6.79 -7.46 0.90
N LEU A 152 5.58 -7.57 1.47
CA LEU A 152 5.04 -8.85 1.90
C LEU A 152 4.74 -9.78 0.72
N LEU A 153 4.20 -9.26 -0.39
CA LEU A 153 3.99 -10.04 -1.61
C LEU A 153 5.30 -10.61 -2.14
N TRP A 154 6.39 -9.83 -2.10
CA TRP A 154 7.71 -10.29 -2.52
C TRP A 154 8.27 -11.35 -1.56
N ARG A 155 8.21 -11.11 -0.23
CA ARG A 155 8.69 -12.06 0.81
C ARG A 155 8.05 -13.45 0.71
N TYR A 156 6.80 -13.54 0.27
CA TYR A 156 6.08 -14.82 0.14
C TYR A 156 5.95 -15.31 -1.31
N ASN A 157 6.77 -14.78 -2.23
CA ASN A 157 6.84 -15.15 -3.66
C ASN A 157 5.49 -15.06 -4.39
N LEU A 158 4.65 -14.13 -3.95
CA LEU A 158 3.37 -13.83 -4.58
C LEU A 158 3.48 -12.74 -5.63
N LEU A 159 4.53 -11.91 -5.53
CA LEU A 159 4.82 -10.92 -6.55
C LEU A 159 5.16 -11.60 -7.88
N ASP A 160 5.87 -12.73 -7.88
CA ASP A 160 6.17 -13.54 -9.08
C ASP A 160 4.90 -14.04 -9.79
N ILE A 161 3.82 -14.24 -9.03
CA ILE A 161 2.54 -14.68 -9.58
C ILE A 161 1.72 -13.49 -10.09
N LEU A 162 1.63 -12.42 -9.30
CA LEU A 162 0.72 -11.31 -9.54
C LEU A 162 1.29 -10.21 -10.43
N LEU A 163 2.59 -9.90 -10.28
CA LEU A 163 3.31 -8.84 -10.98
C LEU A 163 4.69 -9.38 -11.42
N PRO A 164 4.73 -10.39 -12.32
CA PRO A 164 5.94 -11.15 -12.64
C PRO A 164 7.09 -10.28 -13.16
N PHE A 165 6.80 -9.23 -13.94
CA PHE A 165 7.83 -8.32 -14.43
C PHE A 165 8.52 -7.58 -13.29
N GLN A 166 7.74 -7.01 -12.37
CA GLN A 166 8.26 -6.27 -11.23
C GLN A 166 9.04 -7.19 -10.29
N ALA A 167 8.59 -8.43 -10.10
CA ALA A 167 9.30 -9.44 -9.31
C ALA A 167 10.66 -9.83 -9.93
N ALA A 168 10.69 -10.07 -11.24
CA ALA A 168 11.91 -10.39 -11.99
C ALA A 168 12.91 -9.22 -11.91
N PHE A 169 12.42 -7.99 -12.08
CA PHE A 169 13.22 -6.79 -11.94
C PHE A 169 13.85 -6.65 -10.55
N LEU A 170 13.06 -6.79 -9.48
CA LEU A 170 13.57 -6.71 -8.09
C LEU A 170 14.61 -7.81 -7.80
N SER A 171 14.39 -9.01 -8.30
CA SER A 171 15.31 -10.14 -8.14
C SER A 171 16.65 -9.88 -8.84
N GLN A 172 16.63 -9.29 -10.05
CA GLN A 172 17.85 -8.87 -10.76
C GLN A 172 18.57 -7.71 -10.06
N GLN A 173 17.84 -6.78 -9.44
CA GLN A 173 18.47 -5.69 -8.70
C GLN A 173 19.20 -6.18 -7.46
N THR A 174 18.57 -7.10 -6.72
CA THR A 174 19.15 -7.65 -5.48
C THR A 174 20.47 -8.39 -5.74
N SER A 175 20.60 -9.07 -6.89
CA SER A 175 21.84 -9.77 -7.25
C SER A 175 22.98 -8.84 -7.70
N ARG A 176 22.65 -7.61 -8.15
CA ARG A 176 23.62 -6.62 -8.64
C ARG A 176 24.15 -5.69 -7.54
N GLN A 177 23.46 -5.57 -6.41
CA GLN A 177 23.77 -4.54 -5.42
C GLN A 177 24.83 -4.97 -4.38
N SER A 178 26.02 -4.38 -4.51
CA SER A 178 27.01 -4.20 -3.42
C SER A 178 26.99 -2.76 -2.86
N GLY A 179 26.01 -1.93 -3.26
CA GLY A 179 25.89 -0.55 -2.79
C GLY A 179 24.53 0.10 -3.07
N GLY A 180 23.75 0.33 -2.02
CA GLY A 180 22.89 1.50 -1.74
C GLY A 180 21.91 2.09 -2.75
N SER A 181 21.68 1.52 -3.95
CA SER A 181 20.75 2.13 -4.92
C SER A 181 19.29 1.74 -4.62
N SER A 182 18.46 2.71 -4.25
CA SER A 182 17.04 2.48 -3.99
C SER A 182 16.31 2.11 -5.28
N VAL A 183 15.46 1.08 -5.26
CA VAL A 183 14.67 0.69 -6.44
C VAL A 183 13.50 1.68 -6.63
N MET A 184 13.41 2.32 -7.80
CA MET A 184 12.38 3.34 -8.09
C MET A 184 10.98 2.79 -7.88
N PHE A 185 10.76 1.53 -8.30
CA PHE A 185 9.51 0.80 -8.09
C PHE A 185 8.98 0.93 -6.66
N MET A 186 9.79 0.59 -5.66
CA MET A 186 9.35 0.62 -4.27
C MET A 186 9.08 2.05 -3.81
N LYS A 187 9.93 3.00 -4.20
CA LYS A 187 9.78 4.42 -3.84
C LYS A 187 8.48 5.02 -4.38
N LEU A 188 8.04 4.67 -5.58
CA LEU A 188 6.75 5.11 -6.13
C LEU A 188 5.60 4.76 -5.18
N PHE A 189 5.55 3.52 -4.70
CA PHE A 189 4.47 3.05 -3.84
C PHE A 189 4.58 3.56 -2.40
N PHE A 190 5.79 3.72 -1.86
CA PHE A 190 5.97 4.38 -0.56
C PHE A 190 5.57 5.86 -0.59
N ASN A 191 5.81 6.57 -1.70
CA ASN A 191 5.36 7.95 -1.85
C ASN A 191 3.85 8.05 -2.11
N LEU A 192 3.25 7.07 -2.80
CA LEU A 192 1.80 6.94 -2.89
C LEU A 192 1.17 6.82 -1.48
N ASP A 193 1.74 5.99 -0.61
CA ASP A 193 1.25 5.80 0.76
C ASP A 193 1.27 7.06 1.63
N LYS A 194 2.12 8.04 1.30
CA LYS A 194 2.12 9.35 1.99
C LYS A 194 0.92 10.21 1.63
N LEU A 195 0.25 9.93 0.50
CA LEU A 195 -0.84 10.74 -0.04
C LEU A 195 -2.21 10.13 0.23
N VAL A 196 -2.32 8.80 0.15
CA VAL A 196 -3.60 8.09 0.31
C VAL A 196 -3.68 7.39 1.66
N SER A 197 -4.91 7.16 2.12
CA SER A 197 -5.18 6.47 3.39
C SER A 197 -6.54 5.77 3.32
N CYS A 198 -6.90 5.04 4.38
CA CYS A 198 -8.15 4.27 4.37
C CYS A 198 -9.42 5.13 4.23
N ASP A 199 -9.43 6.35 4.77
CA ASP A 199 -10.56 7.29 4.60
C ASP A 199 -10.47 8.13 3.33
N ARG A 200 -9.34 8.03 2.61
CA ARG A 200 -9.04 8.82 1.42
C ARG A 200 -8.33 7.95 0.37
N PRO A 201 -9.01 6.92 -0.17
CA PRO A 201 -8.40 6.02 -1.12
C PRO A 201 -8.29 6.65 -2.51
N SER A 202 -7.41 6.08 -3.34
CA SER A 202 -7.40 6.35 -4.78
C SER A 202 -8.20 5.31 -5.57
N ASP A 203 -8.61 5.67 -6.79
CA ASP A 203 -9.01 4.66 -7.77
C ASP A 203 -7.81 3.83 -8.25
N CYS A 204 -8.09 2.62 -8.72
CA CYS A 204 -7.07 1.68 -9.18
C CYS A 204 -6.31 2.14 -10.43
N SER A 205 -6.87 3.04 -11.24
CA SER A 205 -6.17 3.63 -12.39
C SER A 205 -4.84 4.29 -11.99
N LEU A 206 -4.74 4.84 -10.78
CA LEU A 206 -3.52 5.48 -10.29
C LEU A 206 -2.36 4.49 -10.18
N TRP A 207 -2.53 3.40 -9.44
CA TRP A 207 -1.45 2.43 -9.25
C TRP A 207 -1.19 1.59 -10.50
N VAL A 208 -2.21 1.33 -11.33
CA VAL A 208 -1.99 0.68 -12.64
C VAL A 208 -1.16 1.59 -13.55
N GLY A 209 -1.41 2.91 -13.54
CA GLY A 209 -0.58 3.88 -14.24
C GLY A 209 0.86 3.92 -13.74
N LEU A 210 1.09 3.81 -12.43
CA LEU A 210 2.44 3.70 -11.85
C LEU A 210 3.16 2.42 -12.30
N LEU A 211 2.45 1.28 -12.38
CA LEU A 211 3.02 0.03 -12.90
C LEU A 211 3.43 0.16 -14.37
N ALA A 212 2.57 0.78 -15.20
CA ALA A 212 2.85 1.00 -16.62
C ALA A 212 4.05 1.95 -16.81
N LEU A 213 4.14 3.01 -16.00
CA LEU A 213 5.28 3.92 -16.01
C LEU A 213 6.58 3.19 -15.66
N HIS A 214 6.58 2.43 -14.57
CA HIS A 214 7.76 1.66 -14.17
C HIS A 214 8.18 0.67 -15.27
N LEU A 215 7.21 -0.02 -15.90
CA LEU A 215 7.48 -0.94 -17.00
C LEU A 215 8.16 -0.23 -18.19
N ALA A 216 7.65 0.94 -18.58
CA ALA A 216 8.20 1.75 -19.64
C ALA A 216 9.64 2.18 -19.34
N LEU A 217 9.91 2.67 -18.13
CA LEU A 217 11.23 3.15 -17.71
C LEU A 217 12.27 2.03 -17.60
N VAL A 218 11.90 0.84 -17.12
CA VAL A 218 12.82 -0.30 -17.05
C VAL A 218 13.21 -0.80 -18.44
N ASN A 219 12.25 -0.83 -19.37
CA ASN A 219 12.50 -1.28 -20.73
C ASN A 219 13.23 -0.23 -21.57
N ASN A 220 12.89 1.06 -21.37
CA ASN A 220 13.43 2.20 -22.08
C ASN A 220 13.83 3.29 -21.07
N PRO A 221 15.02 3.18 -20.46
CA PRO A 221 15.59 4.19 -19.56
C PRO A 221 15.47 5.60 -20.13
N GLN A 222 15.09 6.57 -19.29
CA GLN A 222 14.90 7.95 -19.72
C GLN A 222 15.79 8.92 -18.95
N ASP A 223 16.09 10.05 -19.58
CA ASP A 223 16.79 11.15 -18.91
C ASP A 223 15.94 11.70 -17.75
N ALA A 224 16.59 12.03 -16.63
CA ALA A 224 15.93 12.56 -15.45
C ALA A 224 15.04 13.79 -15.76
N LEU A 225 15.50 14.70 -16.62
CA LEU A 225 14.75 15.89 -17.03
C LEU A 225 13.48 15.52 -17.78
N VAL A 226 13.49 14.48 -18.61
CA VAL A 226 12.30 13.99 -19.32
C VAL A 226 11.27 13.46 -18.33
N VAL A 227 11.68 12.66 -17.35
CA VAL A 227 10.79 12.10 -16.31
C VAL A 227 10.25 13.20 -15.39
N TRP A 228 11.10 14.16 -15.00
CA TRP A 228 10.66 15.34 -14.24
C TRP A 228 9.65 16.16 -15.02
N THR A 229 9.87 16.41 -16.31
CA THR A 229 8.96 17.19 -17.15
C THR A 229 7.64 16.46 -17.32
N PHE A 230 7.68 15.17 -17.66
CA PHE A 230 6.50 14.31 -17.73
C PHE A 230 5.64 14.41 -16.46
N ALA A 231 6.26 14.25 -15.28
CA ALA A 231 5.56 14.32 -14.00
C ALA A 231 5.03 15.74 -13.68
N SER A 232 5.82 16.77 -13.96
CA SER A 232 5.49 18.16 -13.67
C SER A 232 4.35 18.67 -14.55
N VAL A 233 4.29 18.24 -15.81
CA VAL A 233 3.19 18.57 -16.73
C VAL A 233 1.88 17.93 -16.26
N LEU A 234 1.92 16.68 -15.79
CA LEU A 234 0.74 16.03 -15.18
C LEU A 234 0.29 16.74 -13.89
N TYR A 235 1.23 17.21 -13.08
CA TYR A 235 0.97 17.90 -11.83
C TYR A 235 0.40 19.32 -12.02
N HIS A 236 1.03 20.14 -12.86
CA HIS A 236 0.58 21.52 -13.09
C HIS A 236 -0.60 21.60 -14.06
N GLY A 237 -0.80 20.59 -14.90
CA GLY A 237 -1.80 20.61 -15.96
C GLY A 237 -1.46 21.57 -17.10
N GLU A 238 -0.17 21.91 -17.25
CA GLU A 238 0.34 22.85 -18.25
C GLU A 238 1.81 22.60 -18.61
N TRP A 239 2.15 22.69 -19.90
CA TRP A 239 3.52 22.55 -20.42
C TRP A 239 4.52 23.54 -19.82
N LYS A 240 4.27 24.84 -19.99
CA LYS A 240 5.23 25.91 -19.63
C LYS A 240 5.65 25.86 -18.16
N ASN A 241 4.68 25.73 -17.26
CA ASN A 241 4.93 25.62 -15.83
C ASN A 241 5.63 24.30 -15.49
N GLY A 242 5.24 23.19 -16.15
CA GLY A 242 5.88 21.89 -15.98
C GLY A 242 7.36 21.88 -16.36
N VAL A 243 7.71 22.42 -17.53
CA VAL A 243 9.12 22.51 -18.00
C VAL A 243 9.95 23.39 -17.07
N LYS A 244 9.42 24.56 -16.69
CA LYS A 244 10.11 25.47 -15.76
C LYS A 244 10.42 24.75 -14.44
N PHE A 245 9.42 24.10 -13.85
CA PHE A 245 9.58 23.36 -12.60
C PHE A 245 10.60 22.23 -12.74
N ALA A 246 10.53 21.44 -13.82
CA ALA A 246 11.43 20.33 -14.08
C ALA A 246 12.90 20.79 -14.20
N ARG A 247 13.17 21.88 -14.94
CA ARG A 247 14.53 22.42 -15.11
C ARG A 247 15.14 22.96 -13.80
N GLU A 248 14.31 23.44 -12.88
CA GLU A 248 14.75 23.88 -11.55
C GLU A 248 15.15 22.69 -10.65
N HIS A 249 14.54 21.51 -10.83
CA HIS A 249 14.72 20.36 -9.93
C HIS A 249 15.61 19.24 -10.49
N ALA A 250 15.77 19.13 -11.82
CA ALA A 250 16.54 18.08 -12.46
C ALA A 250 18.07 18.19 -12.29
N GLN A 251 18.59 19.23 -11.63
CA GLN A 251 20.03 19.49 -11.47
C GLN A 251 20.73 18.54 -10.49
N ALA A 252 19.96 17.78 -9.72
CA ALA A 252 20.49 16.83 -8.75
C ALA A 252 20.79 15.47 -9.40
N GLN A 253 21.90 14.82 -9.01
CA GLN A 253 22.18 13.45 -9.43
C GLN A 253 21.17 12.48 -8.80
N ILE A 254 20.44 11.76 -9.65
CA ILE A 254 19.40 10.80 -9.26
C ILE A 254 19.93 9.38 -9.45
N SER A 255 19.85 8.56 -8.40
CA SER A 255 20.33 7.17 -8.43
C SER A 255 19.19 6.16 -8.57
N PHE A 256 18.52 6.14 -9.73
CA PHE A 256 17.56 5.09 -10.09
C PHE A 256 18.03 4.39 -11.36
N VAL A 257 18.68 3.24 -11.22
CA VAL A 257 19.26 2.49 -12.35
C VAL A 257 18.54 1.17 -12.49
N PRO A 258 18.07 0.77 -13.69
CA PRO A 258 18.26 1.40 -14.99
C PRO A 258 17.21 2.44 -15.36
N GLU A 259 16.19 2.69 -14.52
CA GLU A 259 15.01 3.49 -14.90
C GLU A 259 15.36 4.90 -15.40
N ILE A 260 16.39 5.51 -14.81
CA ILE A 260 16.93 6.81 -15.19
C ILE A 260 18.29 6.61 -15.88
N SER A 261 18.42 7.14 -17.09
CA SER A 261 19.66 7.13 -17.86
C SER A 261 20.62 8.22 -17.38
N GLU A 262 21.88 8.14 -17.83
CA GLU A 262 22.83 9.23 -17.63
C GLU A 262 22.31 10.54 -18.22
N ALA A 263 22.57 11.64 -17.52
CA ALA A 263 22.05 12.96 -17.88
C ALA A 263 22.69 13.48 -19.17
N CYS A 264 21.86 14.03 -20.06
CA CYS A 264 22.29 14.77 -21.24
C CYS A 264 22.66 16.22 -20.86
N ASP A 265 23.75 16.75 -21.44
CA ASP A 265 24.28 18.09 -21.11
C ASP A 265 23.32 19.25 -21.45
N PHE A 266 22.50 19.09 -22.50
CA PHE A 266 21.48 20.07 -22.89
C PHE A 266 20.38 19.44 -23.73
N ILE A 267 19.12 19.72 -23.38
CA ILE A 267 17.92 19.33 -24.15
C ILE A 267 17.12 20.60 -24.41
N SER A 268 16.85 20.92 -25.69
CA SER A 268 15.98 22.05 -26.07
C SER A 268 14.53 21.82 -25.66
N ASP A 269 13.69 22.86 -25.64
CA ASP A 269 12.27 22.69 -25.29
C ASP A 269 11.53 21.82 -26.33
N ASP A 270 11.84 21.98 -27.62
CA ASP A 270 11.26 21.17 -28.70
C ASP A 270 11.66 19.68 -28.59
N GLU A 271 12.94 19.40 -28.35
CA GLU A 271 13.42 18.03 -28.16
C GLU A 271 12.84 17.42 -26.88
N LEU A 272 12.70 18.22 -25.82
CA LEU A 272 12.08 17.78 -24.58
C LEU A 272 10.60 17.43 -24.79
N ALA A 273 9.86 18.19 -25.61
CA ALA A 273 8.48 17.89 -25.96
C ALA A 273 8.37 16.55 -26.70
N ASP A 274 9.25 16.30 -27.67
CA ASP A 274 9.29 15.05 -28.42
C ASP A 274 9.60 13.86 -27.49
N ARG A 275 10.60 13.98 -26.62
CA ARG A 275 10.96 12.92 -25.67
C ARG A 275 9.87 12.65 -24.63
N VAL A 276 9.19 13.68 -24.12
CA VAL A 276 8.06 13.51 -23.19
C VAL A 276 6.88 12.82 -23.88
N SER A 277 6.60 13.18 -25.13
CA SER A 277 5.55 12.54 -25.93
C SER A 277 5.88 11.07 -26.23
N GLN A 278 7.14 10.77 -26.56
CA GLN A 278 7.64 9.41 -26.71
C GLN A 278 7.53 8.60 -25.42
N LEU A 279 7.92 9.16 -24.27
CA LEU A 279 7.73 8.51 -22.98
C LEU A 279 6.25 8.22 -22.72
N ALA A 280 5.35 9.17 -22.98
CA ALA A 280 3.92 8.94 -22.82
C ALA A 280 3.40 7.80 -23.70
N GLN A 281 3.89 7.68 -24.94
CA GLN A 281 3.57 6.56 -25.82
C GLN A 281 4.10 5.23 -25.27
N LEU A 282 5.36 5.18 -24.81
CA LEU A 282 5.94 3.99 -24.20
C LEU A 282 5.17 3.55 -22.95
N VAL A 283 4.66 4.49 -22.16
CA VAL A 283 3.79 4.20 -21.01
C VAL A 283 2.46 3.62 -21.47
N GLN A 284 1.84 4.15 -22.53
CA GLN A 284 0.61 3.59 -23.09
C GLN A 284 0.82 2.18 -23.64
N ASP A 285 1.89 1.95 -24.40
CA ASP A 285 2.21 0.63 -24.96
C ASP A 285 2.49 -0.40 -23.84
N SER A 286 3.07 0.05 -22.72
CA SER A 286 3.32 -0.77 -21.54
C SER A 286 2.03 -1.24 -20.83
N ILE A 287 0.88 -0.59 -21.05
CA ILE A 287 -0.41 -1.02 -20.49
C ILE A 287 -0.86 -2.35 -21.09
N ASP A 288 -0.50 -2.62 -22.35
CA ASP A 288 -0.87 -3.87 -23.01
C ASP A 288 -0.26 -5.08 -22.28
N ALA A 289 0.97 -4.97 -21.79
CA ALA A 289 1.60 -6.01 -20.98
C ALA A 289 0.89 -6.25 -19.62
N LEU A 290 0.13 -5.28 -19.12
CA LEU A 290 -0.69 -5.43 -17.92
C LEU A 290 -2.08 -6.01 -18.22
N THR A 291 -2.53 -6.00 -19.48
CA THR A 291 -3.91 -6.35 -19.88
C THR A 291 -4.02 -7.52 -20.85
N GLU A 292 -2.91 -7.96 -21.46
CA GLU A 292 -2.84 -9.05 -22.42
C GLU A 292 -1.71 -10.04 -22.08
N THR A 293 -2.03 -11.33 -22.06
CA THR A 293 -1.07 -12.39 -21.68
C THR A 293 0.09 -12.50 -22.68
N ASP A 294 -0.17 -12.39 -23.98
CA ASP A 294 0.89 -12.51 -25.00
C ASP A 294 1.91 -11.38 -24.87
N ARG A 295 1.43 -10.14 -24.67
CA ARG A 295 2.27 -8.96 -24.43
C ARG A 295 3.07 -9.04 -23.13
N LEU A 296 2.48 -9.62 -22.08
CA LEU A 296 3.22 -9.91 -20.85
C LEU A 296 4.37 -10.89 -21.11
N LEU A 297 4.13 -11.97 -21.84
CA LEU A 297 5.15 -12.97 -22.17
C LEU A 297 6.27 -12.39 -23.05
N GLU A 298 5.92 -11.57 -24.04
CA GLU A 298 6.88 -10.81 -24.85
C GLU A 298 7.78 -9.93 -23.97
N THR A 299 7.17 -9.19 -23.04
CA THR A 299 7.90 -8.28 -22.15
C THR A 299 8.81 -9.03 -21.17
N MET A 300 8.40 -10.23 -20.75
CA MET A 300 9.19 -11.11 -19.89
C MET A 300 10.41 -11.71 -20.60
N ALA A 301 10.54 -11.63 -21.92
CA ALA A 301 11.73 -12.08 -22.65
C ALA A 301 13.02 -11.36 -22.20
N ARG A 302 12.90 -10.17 -21.59
CA ARG A 302 14.01 -9.44 -20.95
C ARG A 302 14.62 -10.21 -19.77
N PHE A 303 13.83 -11.08 -19.12
CA PHE A 303 14.23 -11.85 -17.94
C PHE A 303 14.07 -13.35 -18.20
N PRO A 304 14.93 -13.95 -19.05
CA PRO A 304 14.77 -15.33 -19.51
C PRO A 304 14.82 -16.37 -18.38
N ASP A 305 15.53 -16.07 -17.29
CA ASP A 305 15.69 -16.96 -16.13
C ASP A 305 14.55 -16.84 -15.11
N SER A 306 13.62 -15.90 -15.30
CA SER A 306 12.52 -15.64 -14.35
C SER A 306 11.26 -16.40 -14.73
N GLN A 307 10.58 -16.96 -13.72
CA GLN A 307 9.30 -17.62 -13.94
C GLN A 307 8.21 -16.58 -14.21
N CYS A 308 7.43 -16.79 -15.27
CA CYS A 308 6.25 -15.99 -15.57
C CYS A 308 4.98 -16.84 -15.38
N SER A 309 4.08 -16.38 -14.51
CA SER A 309 2.78 -17.03 -14.31
C SER A 309 1.83 -16.90 -15.50
N GLY A 310 2.08 -15.95 -16.42
CA GLY A 310 1.16 -15.55 -17.49
C GLY A 310 -0.14 -14.90 -16.99
N LEU A 311 -0.24 -14.64 -15.68
CA LEU A 311 -1.46 -14.14 -15.05
C LEU A 311 -1.65 -12.66 -15.36
N VAL A 312 -2.71 -12.37 -16.12
CA VAL A 312 -3.18 -11.01 -16.36
C VAL A 312 -4.56 -10.84 -15.75
N PHE A 313 -4.67 -9.91 -14.79
CA PHE A 313 -5.90 -9.65 -14.03
C PHE A 313 -6.48 -8.25 -14.25
N VAL A 314 -5.72 -7.31 -14.84
CA VAL A 314 -6.23 -5.99 -15.22
C VAL A 314 -7.08 -6.14 -16.48
N SER A 315 -8.27 -5.54 -16.49
CA SER A 315 -9.17 -5.62 -17.63
C SER A 315 -8.73 -4.66 -18.74
N LYS A 316 -9.05 -4.98 -20.01
CA LYS A 316 -8.80 -4.07 -21.14
C LYS A 316 -9.51 -2.72 -20.98
N ASN A 317 -10.68 -2.68 -20.34
CA ASN A 317 -11.38 -1.43 -20.04
C ASN A 317 -10.59 -0.57 -19.04
N MET A 318 -10.04 -1.18 -17.99
CA MET A 318 -9.14 -0.47 -17.07
C MET A 318 -7.90 0.02 -17.80
N GLY A 319 -7.32 -0.79 -18.68
CA GLY A 319 -6.19 -0.37 -19.53
C GLY A 319 -6.50 0.87 -20.36
N LYS A 320 -7.66 0.90 -21.03
CA LYS A 320 -8.13 2.10 -21.76
C LYS A 320 -8.28 3.31 -20.84
N CYS A 321 -8.88 3.15 -19.67
CA CYS A 321 -8.99 4.24 -18.69
C CYS A 321 -7.63 4.78 -18.23
N VAL A 322 -6.64 3.92 -18.08
CA VAL A 322 -5.27 4.30 -17.71
C VAL A 322 -4.54 4.96 -18.88
N ALA A 323 -4.73 4.47 -20.12
CA ALA A 323 -4.15 5.08 -21.31
C ALA A 323 -4.61 6.53 -21.48
N GLU A 324 -5.87 6.81 -21.17
CA GLU A 324 -6.41 8.16 -21.14
C GLU A 324 -5.69 9.08 -20.14
N LEU A 325 -5.05 8.57 -19.08
CA LEU A 325 -4.26 9.44 -18.19
C LEU A 325 -3.09 10.10 -18.93
N PHE A 326 -2.56 9.45 -19.97
CA PHE A 326 -1.38 9.90 -20.69
C PHE A 326 -1.69 10.47 -22.08
N SER A 327 -2.92 10.33 -22.58
CA SER A 327 -3.31 10.75 -23.95
C SER A 327 -3.00 12.21 -24.27
N VAL A 328 -3.08 13.09 -23.28
CA VAL A 328 -2.78 14.52 -23.46
C VAL A 328 -1.30 14.82 -23.69
N LEU A 329 -0.41 13.93 -23.25
CA LEU A 329 1.03 14.06 -23.44
C LEU A 329 1.49 13.47 -24.78
N VAL A 330 0.68 12.62 -25.42
CA VAL A 330 1.05 11.93 -26.67
C VAL A 330 0.84 12.80 -27.91
N HIS A 331 -0.29 13.52 -27.99
CA HIS A 331 -0.71 14.16 -29.24
C HIS A 331 -0.28 15.62 -29.40
N ASP A 332 -0.24 16.40 -28.31
CA ASP A 332 0.11 17.82 -28.34
C ASP A 332 0.41 18.32 -26.92
N VAL A 333 1.59 17.94 -26.42
CA VAL A 333 1.99 18.25 -25.05
C VAL A 333 2.13 19.75 -24.81
N GLU A 334 2.56 20.51 -25.82
CA GLU A 334 2.84 21.94 -25.71
C GLU A 334 1.59 22.80 -25.62
N SER A 335 0.49 22.38 -26.27
CA SER A 335 -0.80 23.07 -26.18
C SER A 335 -1.58 22.72 -24.92
N PHE A 336 -1.13 21.74 -24.13
CA PHE A 336 -1.79 21.33 -22.90
C PHE A 336 -1.87 22.49 -21.91
N LYS A 337 -3.07 23.05 -21.76
CA LYS A 337 -3.39 24.19 -20.89
C LYS A 337 -4.71 23.99 -20.18
N LYS A 338 -4.81 22.88 -19.44
CA LYS A 338 -5.97 22.70 -18.56
C LYS A 338 -5.87 23.63 -17.35
N GLY A 339 -4.63 23.79 -16.85
CA GLY A 339 -4.27 24.64 -15.72
C GLY A 339 -4.86 24.13 -14.41
N ARG A 340 -4.02 23.92 -13.39
CA ARG A 340 -4.49 23.62 -12.04
C ARG A 340 -4.45 24.87 -11.17
N LYS A 341 -5.60 25.22 -10.57
CA LYS A 341 -5.74 26.40 -9.70
C LYS A 341 -5.53 26.09 -8.22
N CYS A 342 -5.77 24.84 -7.80
CA CYS A 342 -5.67 24.41 -6.41
C CYS A 342 -4.80 23.17 -6.31
N PHE A 343 -3.79 23.17 -5.43
CA PHE A 343 -2.86 22.06 -5.23
C PHE A 343 -3.24 21.14 -4.07
N GLU A 344 -4.42 21.34 -3.48
CA GLU A 344 -5.03 20.35 -2.58
C GLU A 344 -5.61 19.19 -3.39
N ILE A 345 -5.53 17.98 -2.82
CA ILE A 345 -6.07 16.77 -3.45
C ILE A 345 -7.57 16.68 -3.16
N ASP A 346 -8.38 16.59 -4.21
CA ASP A 346 -9.80 16.24 -4.08
C ASP A 346 -9.93 14.71 -3.99
N PHE A 347 -9.92 14.19 -2.77
CA PHE A 347 -9.99 12.75 -2.53
C PHE A 347 -11.31 12.10 -2.97
N HIS A 348 -12.40 12.87 -3.08
CA HIS A 348 -13.66 12.36 -3.59
C HIS A 348 -13.58 12.13 -5.11
N LEU A 349 -12.94 13.05 -5.85
CA LEU A 349 -12.68 12.86 -7.27
C LEU A 349 -11.61 11.80 -7.53
N LEU A 350 -10.55 11.76 -6.71
CA LEU A 350 -9.48 10.76 -6.82
C LEU A 350 -10.02 9.33 -6.62
N GLY A 351 -10.85 9.11 -5.60
CA GLY A 351 -11.48 7.81 -5.34
C GLY A 351 -12.45 7.36 -6.44
N LYS A 352 -12.97 8.29 -7.25
CA LYS A 352 -13.81 8.01 -8.42
C LYS A 352 -13.02 7.82 -9.73
N GLY A 353 -11.71 7.95 -9.70
CA GLY A 353 -10.86 7.86 -10.90
C GLY A 353 -11.04 9.05 -11.85
N ASN A 354 -11.32 10.25 -11.31
CA ASN A 354 -11.40 11.43 -12.14
C ASN A 354 -10.06 11.67 -12.85
N LEU A 355 -10.10 11.74 -14.18
CA LEU A 355 -8.91 11.86 -15.02
C LEU A 355 -7.94 12.98 -14.60
N THR A 356 -8.46 14.15 -14.22
CA THR A 356 -7.63 15.32 -13.90
C THR A 356 -6.98 15.18 -12.54
N GLU A 357 -7.74 14.65 -11.59
CA GLU A 357 -7.25 14.44 -10.22
C GLU A 357 -6.26 13.28 -10.15
N THR A 358 -6.54 12.19 -10.87
CA THR A 358 -5.62 11.05 -10.98
C THR A 358 -4.31 11.47 -11.65
N ARG A 359 -4.33 12.25 -12.75
CA ARG A 359 -3.11 12.80 -13.38
C ARG A 359 -2.30 13.65 -12.40
N PHE A 360 -2.98 14.52 -11.65
CA PHE A 360 -2.34 15.38 -10.67
C PHE A 360 -1.60 14.58 -9.59
N VAL A 361 -2.28 13.61 -8.97
CA VAL A 361 -1.69 12.77 -7.93
C VAL A 361 -0.59 11.88 -8.51
N LEU A 362 -0.78 11.35 -9.72
CA LEU A 362 0.24 10.58 -10.43
C LEU A 362 1.53 11.40 -10.62
N GLY A 363 1.41 12.62 -11.16
CA GLY A 363 2.53 13.55 -11.30
C GLY A 363 3.21 13.83 -9.96
N LYS A 364 2.42 14.09 -8.90
CA LYS A 364 2.94 14.30 -7.55
C LYS A 364 3.76 13.11 -7.02
N VAL A 365 3.24 11.89 -7.14
CA VAL A 365 3.94 10.67 -6.69
C VAL A 365 5.28 10.49 -7.41
N ILE A 366 5.31 10.73 -8.73
CA ILE A 366 6.52 10.60 -9.52
C ILE A 366 7.54 11.65 -9.11
N MET A 367 7.14 12.92 -8.95
CA MET A 367 8.03 13.99 -8.50
C MET A 367 8.59 13.75 -7.09
N ASP A 368 7.74 13.33 -6.14
CA ASP A 368 8.18 12.97 -4.78
C ASP A 368 9.18 11.80 -4.83
N THR A 369 9.02 10.89 -5.79
CA THR A 369 9.95 9.77 -6.03
C THR A 369 11.27 10.25 -6.58
N MET A 370 11.26 11.08 -7.62
CA MET A 370 12.46 11.67 -8.21
C MET A 370 13.24 12.51 -7.19
N SER A 371 12.54 13.24 -6.33
CA SER A 371 13.15 14.00 -5.22
C SER A 371 13.85 13.10 -4.20
N SER A 372 13.29 11.92 -3.92
CA SER A 372 13.84 10.97 -2.94
C SER A 372 15.02 10.15 -3.46
N GLY A 373 15.30 10.20 -4.76
CA GLY A 373 16.45 9.53 -5.38
C GLY A 373 17.69 10.41 -5.51
N VAL A 374 17.62 11.67 -5.04
CA VAL A 374 18.74 12.61 -5.07
C VAL A 374 19.81 12.17 -4.09
N VAL A 375 21.02 11.90 -4.58
CA VAL A 375 22.17 11.57 -3.74
C VAL A 375 22.63 12.85 -3.02
N PRO A 376 22.61 12.91 -1.67
CA PRO A 376 23.09 14.10 -0.97
C PRO A 376 24.60 14.29 -1.18
N ALA A 377 25.01 15.51 -1.55
CA ALA A 377 26.40 15.93 -1.42
C ALA A 377 26.76 15.98 0.08
N ILE A 378 27.32 14.89 0.60
CA ILE A 378 27.94 14.69 1.93
C ILE A 378 27.60 15.77 2.98
N LYS A 379 26.49 15.55 3.74
CA LYS A 379 26.32 15.71 5.20
C LYS A 379 24.84 15.89 5.58
N VAL A 380 24.09 14.79 5.69
CA VAL A 380 23.13 14.53 6.80
C VAL A 380 23.08 13.01 7.04
N LEU A 381 24.20 12.45 7.49
CA LEU A 381 24.25 11.07 7.98
C LEU A 381 23.61 11.02 9.37
N LYS A 382 22.29 10.83 9.44
CA LYS A 382 21.63 10.21 10.61
C LYS A 382 20.19 9.73 10.38
N GLU A 383 19.48 10.18 9.34
CA GLU A 383 18.10 9.73 9.08
C GLU A 383 17.97 8.76 7.89
N GLU A 384 18.95 8.70 6.98
CA GLU A 384 18.93 7.78 5.82
C GLU A 384 19.46 6.37 6.11
N LYS A 385 20.14 6.14 7.24
CA LYS A 385 20.80 4.85 7.51
C LYS A 385 19.85 3.71 7.87
N ASP A 386 18.61 3.99 8.28
CA ASP A 386 17.67 2.95 8.68
C ASP A 386 16.92 2.32 7.50
N TYR A 387 16.78 2.99 6.36
CA TYR A 387 16.02 2.45 5.22
C TYR A 387 16.87 1.80 4.13
N LEU A 388 18.20 1.99 4.15
CA LEU A 388 19.09 1.72 3.01
C LEU A 388 19.99 0.48 3.15
N HIS A 389 19.96 -0.24 4.28
CA HIS A 389 20.67 -1.52 4.45
C HIS A 389 19.79 -2.77 4.22
N THR A 390 18.57 -2.59 3.73
CA THR A 390 17.48 -3.58 3.78
C THR A 390 16.90 -3.91 2.40
N LEU A 391 17.63 -4.66 1.58
CA LEU A 391 17.07 -5.31 0.37
C LEU A 391 16.94 -6.84 0.51
N ASP A 392 17.26 -7.37 1.70
CA ASP A 392 16.84 -8.71 2.11
C ASP A 392 15.41 -8.64 2.67
N PRO A 393 14.45 -9.46 2.17
CA PRO A 393 13.10 -9.60 2.74
C PRO A 393 13.07 -9.92 4.25
N GLY A 394 14.16 -10.45 4.81
CA GLY A 394 14.37 -10.61 6.25
C GLY A 394 14.62 -9.27 6.97
N HIS A 395 15.71 -8.59 6.63
CA HIS A 395 16.13 -7.34 7.29
C HIS A 395 15.19 -6.15 7.06
N MET A 396 14.46 -6.10 5.93
CA MET A 396 13.44 -5.06 5.70
C MET A 396 12.35 -5.07 6.76
N LEU A 397 12.12 -6.19 7.44
CA LEU A 397 11.18 -6.27 8.55
C LEU A 397 11.84 -6.05 9.91
N ASP A 398 13.13 -6.34 10.09
CA ASP A 398 13.85 -6.02 11.33
C ASP A 398 13.88 -4.51 11.58
N VAL A 399 14.03 -3.68 10.54
CA VAL A 399 13.91 -2.21 10.64
C VAL A 399 12.47 -1.78 10.96
N PHE A 400 11.46 -2.50 10.48
CA PHE A 400 10.06 -2.25 10.85
C PHE A 400 9.74 -2.77 12.27
N GLU A 401 10.39 -3.83 12.76
CA GLU A 401 10.25 -4.36 14.12
C GLU A 401 11.00 -3.48 15.14
N GLU A 402 12.22 -3.02 14.84
CA GLU A 402 13.04 -2.13 15.69
C GLU A 402 12.39 -0.77 15.89
N ASN A 403 11.78 -0.18 14.85
CA ASN A 403 11.08 1.11 14.95
C ASN A 403 9.82 1.07 15.86
N PHE A 404 9.36 -0.11 16.28
CA PHE A 404 8.21 -0.30 17.17
C PHE A 404 8.55 -1.01 18.49
N HIS A 405 9.81 -1.40 18.72
CA HIS A 405 10.27 -1.95 19.99
C HIS A 405 10.81 -0.86 20.93
N LEU A 406 9.96 -0.38 21.84
CA LEU A 406 10.46 0.07 23.14
C LEU A 406 10.84 -1.17 23.95
N ALA A 407 12.12 -1.28 24.32
CA ALA A 407 12.65 -2.39 25.12
C ALA A 407 11.84 -2.57 26.42
N PRO A 408 11.53 -3.81 26.83
CA PRO A 408 10.96 -4.08 28.14
C PRO A 408 12.08 -4.11 29.17
N SER A 409 12.50 -2.93 29.66
CA SER A 409 13.30 -2.82 30.86
C SER A 409 12.48 -2.09 31.91
N ASP A 410 12.02 -2.87 32.90
CA ASP A 410 11.78 -2.53 34.31
C ASP A 410 10.70 -3.46 34.87
N LEU A 411 11.08 -4.73 35.05
CA LEU A 411 10.38 -5.64 35.96
C LEU A 411 11.29 -5.79 37.18
N GLU A 412 11.10 -4.93 38.17
CA GLU A 412 11.65 -5.17 39.51
C GLU A 412 11.03 -6.44 40.09
N HIS A 413 11.93 -7.31 40.55
CA HIS A 413 11.63 -8.44 41.40
C HIS A 413 11.13 -7.95 42.76
N ASP A 414 10.03 -8.51 43.24
CA ASP A 414 9.80 -8.60 44.68
C ASP A 414 9.32 -10.00 45.05
N HIS A 415 10.15 -10.66 45.88
CA HIS A 415 9.84 -11.88 46.59
C HIS A 415 9.21 -11.54 47.94
N ILE A 416 8.21 -12.32 48.37
CA ILE A 416 8.00 -12.93 49.70
C ILE A 416 6.50 -12.97 50.06
N GLY A 417 6.02 -14.16 50.43
CA GLY A 417 4.98 -14.30 51.47
C GLY A 417 3.72 -15.07 51.10
N GLU A 418 3.68 -16.37 51.42
CA GLU A 418 2.45 -17.18 51.48
C GLU A 418 1.44 -16.64 52.52
N ARG A 419 0.14 -16.56 52.17
CA ARG A 419 -0.99 -17.19 52.91
C ARG A 419 -2.38 -16.85 52.34
N LYS A 420 -3.08 -17.92 51.91
CA LYS A 420 -4.51 -18.29 52.07
C LYS A 420 -5.66 -17.30 51.72
N ARG A 421 -6.46 -17.74 50.72
CA ARG A 421 -7.93 -17.70 50.51
C ARG A 421 -8.75 -16.52 51.08
N ALA A 422 -9.39 -15.77 50.17
CA ALA A 422 -10.86 -15.69 50.04
C ALA A 422 -11.25 -14.83 48.81
N ASP A 423 -12.35 -15.20 48.16
CA ASP A 423 -12.93 -14.57 46.97
C ASP A 423 -13.19 -13.06 47.11
N THR A 424 -12.61 -12.23 46.22
CA THR A 424 -13.32 -11.21 45.39
C THR A 424 -12.35 -10.39 44.52
N LYS A 425 -12.85 -9.98 43.34
CA LYS A 425 -12.40 -8.88 42.46
C LYS A 425 -11.01 -8.98 41.79
N MET A 426 -11.03 -8.91 40.45
CA MET A 426 -9.91 -8.41 39.65
C MET A 426 -10.45 -7.47 38.57
N GLU A 427 -10.77 -6.25 38.99
CA GLU A 427 -10.67 -5.07 38.12
C GLU A 427 -9.17 -4.84 37.92
N LYS A 428 -8.64 -5.12 36.72
CA LYS A 428 -7.32 -4.64 36.31
C LYS A 428 -7.50 -3.61 35.21
N GLU A 429 -7.05 -2.40 35.53
CA GLU A 429 -6.98 -1.23 34.65
C GLU A 429 -6.25 -1.57 33.35
N ILE A 430 -6.84 -1.13 32.22
CA ILE A 430 -6.26 -1.28 30.88
C ILE A 430 -5.54 0.04 30.56
N GLY A 431 -4.22 -0.05 30.43
CA GLY A 431 -3.35 1.03 29.95
C GLY A 431 -3.71 1.46 28.52
N VAL A 432 -3.75 2.76 28.31
CA VAL A 432 -4.19 3.43 27.08
C VAL A 432 -3.00 3.67 26.15
N ILE A 433 -2.97 2.97 25.01
CA ILE A 433 -2.04 3.22 23.88
C ILE A 433 -2.86 3.83 22.74
N LYS A 434 -2.43 5.00 22.24
CA LYS A 434 -3.18 5.84 21.30
C LYS A 434 -2.75 5.56 19.85
N TRP A 435 -3.71 5.22 18.99
CA TRP A 435 -3.60 5.14 17.52
C TRP A 435 -4.62 6.07 16.85
N GLU A 436 -4.36 6.49 15.61
CA GLU A 436 -5.23 7.37 14.81
C GLU A 436 -6.40 6.60 14.14
N ALA A 437 -7.53 7.29 13.94
CA ALA A 437 -8.86 6.74 14.20
C ALA A 437 -9.76 6.49 12.98
N ARG A 438 -9.23 6.11 11.81
CA ARG A 438 -10.10 5.87 10.62
C ARG A 438 -9.83 4.58 9.83
N THR A 439 -9.09 3.64 10.41
CA THR A 439 -8.72 2.36 9.77
C THR A 439 -9.74 1.22 9.99
N LEU A 440 -10.68 1.38 10.93
CA LEU A 440 -11.51 0.26 11.45
C LEU A 440 -12.85 0.05 10.73
N GLU A 441 -13.43 1.05 10.05
CA GLU A 441 -14.67 0.86 9.28
C GLU A 441 -14.46 -0.11 8.10
N PHE A 442 -13.24 -0.20 7.56
CA PHE A 442 -12.94 -1.01 6.37
C PHE A 442 -12.63 -2.50 6.67
N LEU A 443 -12.33 -2.83 7.92
CA LEU A 443 -12.02 -4.22 8.32
C LEU A 443 -13.27 -5.08 8.52
N VAL A 444 -14.43 -4.45 8.75
CA VAL A 444 -15.66 -5.11 9.21
C VAL A 444 -16.67 -5.32 8.07
N THR A 445 -16.74 -4.43 7.07
CA THR A 445 -17.76 -4.49 6.03
C THR A 445 -17.15 -4.79 4.67
N GLY A 446 -16.77 -6.04 4.40
CA GLY A 446 -16.40 -6.52 3.05
C GLY A 446 -17.57 -6.48 2.05
N VAL A 447 -18.26 -5.35 1.97
CA VAL A 447 -19.46 -5.05 1.22
C VAL A 447 -19.21 -3.70 0.56
N GLU A 448 -19.04 -3.74 -0.77
CA GLU A 448 -19.11 -2.56 -1.64
C GLU A 448 -20.46 -1.85 -1.42
N PHE A 449 -20.46 -0.52 -1.44
CA PHE A 449 -21.69 0.26 -1.62
C PHE A 449 -22.13 0.20 -3.07
#